data_AF-A0A971FF18-F1
#
_entry.id   AF-A0A971FF18-F1
#
_cell.length_a   1.000
_cell.length_b   1.000
_cell.length_c   1.000
_cell.angle_alpha   90.00
_cell.angle_beta   90.00
_cell.angle_gamma   90.00
#
_symmetry.space_group_name_H-M   'P 1'
#
loop_
_entity.id
_entity.type
_entity.pdbx_description
1 polymer ?
#
loop_
_entity_poly.entity_id
_entity_poly.type
_entity_poly.pdbx_seq_one_letter_code
_entity_poly.pdbx_strand_id
1 'polypeptide(L)'
;MSRRVASVVLILFSLFIPQPGHARESGVWIGAESQIFIDDSLVSAKSGMERHTHPCTKPPRPVLGPEMNWERDGDDQRVYVYGTVLRDPETGAFRMWYNRLSGVLYATSEDGLRWNRPRLNLAEFQGTRENNCVLTSLHSPSVVYNPDAAPKERYAMLGYKGGNERGYRAAYSEDGLHWHLYLKNPVLPSGDTCTLMYDPKSGAYLAFHKRNVKWRGHERRTVYLAESRDMQAWSKPLLVMAPDEIDDAQIEKEGGRFGQFYNMSAFPYGDQYLGFVTLFHFTGPPERKGPLQSNDDGPIDVQLVHSRDGRSWERCEDRTPVIPNGPYAYDAGCILGVANGVVAT
;
A
#
# COMPACT_ATOMS: atom_id res chain seq x y z
N MET A 1 -23.82 -31.89 24.05
CA MET A 1 -22.69 -32.00 24.99
C MET A 1 -21.40 -31.77 24.24
N SER A 2 -20.68 -30.72 24.65
CA SER A 2 -19.39 -30.27 24.13
C SER A 2 -18.28 -31.29 24.34
N ARG A 3 -17.36 -31.40 23.37
CA ARG A 3 -15.93 -31.61 23.68
C ARG A 3 -15.11 -30.63 22.87
N ARG A 4 -14.86 -29.46 23.44
CA ARG A 4 -13.76 -28.58 23.04
C ARG A 4 -12.46 -29.30 23.39
N VAL A 5 -11.67 -29.65 22.38
CA VAL A 5 -10.28 -30.08 22.56
C VAL A 5 -9.48 -28.80 22.79
N ALA A 6 -8.91 -28.65 23.97
CA ALA A 6 -7.96 -27.59 24.27
C ALA A 6 -6.60 -28.00 23.68
N SER A 7 -6.16 -27.33 22.62
CA SER A 7 -4.79 -27.46 22.12
C SER A 7 -3.86 -26.66 23.03
N VAL A 8 -2.92 -27.34 23.67
CA VAL A 8 -1.83 -26.72 24.43
C VAL A 8 -0.73 -26.33 23.44
N VAL A 9 -0.48 -25.03 23.29
CA VAL A 9 0.71 -24.53 22.59
C VAL A 9 1.84 -24.49 23.61
N LEU A 10 2.84 -25.36 23.44
CA LEU A 10 4.06 -25.35 24.24
C LEU A 10 5.10 -24.50 23.49
N ILE A 11 5.41 -23.30 23.99
CA ILE A 11 6.51 -22.48 23.49
C ILE A 11 7.72 -22.78 24.38
N LEU A 12 8.65 -23.59 23.88
CA LEU A 12 9.91 -23.88 24.56
C LEU A 12 10.94 -22.82 24.16
N PHE A 13 11.34 -21.97 25.12
CA PHE A 13 12.52 -21.12 24.98
C PHE A 13 13.75 -21.91 25.40
N SER A 14 14.55 -22.35 24.44
CA SER A 14 15.87 -22.94 24.72
C SER A 14 16.86 -21.81 25.05
N LEU A 15 17.20 -21.64 26.32
CA LEU A 15 18.35 -20.82 26.71
C LEU A 15 19.63 -21.57 26.34
N PHE A 16 20.27 -21.16 25.24
CA PHE A 16 21.59 -21.69 24.87
C PHE A 16 22.68 -20.99 25.68
N ILE A 17 23.39 -21.76 26.50
CA ILE A 17 24.71 -21.38 27.02
C ILE A 17 25.73 -21.74 25.94
N PRO A 18 26.44 -20.77 25.32
CA PRO A 18 27.33 -21.07 24.21
C PRO A 18 28.55 -21.88 24.69
N GLN A 19 28.71 -23.08 24.14
CA GLN A 19 29.97 -23.85 24.20
C GLN A 19 30.88 -23.35 23.06
N PRO A 20 32.19 -23.15 23.30
CA PRO A 20 33.06 -22.60 22.28
C PRO A 20 33.43 -23.67 21.25
N GLY A 21 33.05 -23.38 20.00
CA GLY A 21 33.54 -24.06 18.81
C GLY A 21 32.56 -25.10 18.28
N HIS A 22 31.62 -24.65 17.45
CA HIS A 22 31.07 -25.29 16.24
C HIS A 22 30.50 -24.13 15.38
N ALA A 23 30.17 -24.40 14.12
CA ALA A 23 29.84 -23.45 13.03
C ALA A 23 29.11 -22.15 13.42
N ARG A 24 29.30 -21.08 12.63
CA ARG A 24 28.41 -19.89 12.65
C ARG A 24 26.98 -20.35 12.33
N GLU A 25 26.26 -20.82 13.33
CA GLU A 25 24.81 -20.65 13.39
C GLU A 25 24.61 -19.14 13.47
N SER A 26 24.11 -18.56 12.38
CA SER A 26 23.61 -17.20 12.41
C SER A 26 22.40 -17.20 13.34
N GLY A 27 22.63 -17.06 14.65
CA GLY A 27 21.57 -16.92 15.62
C GLY A 27 20.66 -15.77 15.21
N VAL A 28 19.35 -16.02 15.21
CA VAL A 28 18.37 -14.97 14.93
C VAL A 28 18.35 -14.03 16.13
N TRP A 29 18.65 -12.75 15.90
CA TRP A 29 18.55 -11.73 16.94
C TRP A 29 17.07 -11.45 17.24
N ILE A 30 16.65 -11.72 18.48
CA ILE A 30 15.32 -11.38 18.97
C ILE A 30 15.46 -10.13 19.85
N GLY A 31 14.93 -9.02 19.36
CA GLY A 31 14.92 -7.75 20.09
C GLY A 31 13.71 -7.61 21.04
N ALA A 32 13.41 -6.38 21.42
CA ALA A 32 12.28 -6.04 22.30
C ALA A 32 10.95 -5.85 21.54
N GLU A 33 11.00 -5.89 20.21
CA GLU A 33 9.88 -5.69 19.31
C GLU A 33 8.95 -6.90 19.33
N SER A 34 7.64 -6.64 19.19
CA SER A 34 6.65 -7.69 18.98
C SER A 34 7.02 -8.55 17.78
N GLN A 35 7.28 -9.83 18.02
CA GLN A 35 7.56 -10.79 16.95
C GLN A 35 6.25 -11.21 16.29
N ILE A 36 6.09 -10.95 14.99
CA ILE A 36 4.89 -11.36 14.28
C ILE A 36 5.03 -12.78 13.74
N PHE A 37 4.03 -13.61 14.02
CA PHE A 37 3.99 -15.01 13.59
C PHE A 37 3.43 -15.14 12.17
N ILE A 38 4.00 -14.40 11.22
CA ILE A 38 3.57 -14.36 9.81
C ILE A 38 4.40 -15.29 8.91
N ASP A 39 5.65 -15.57 9.32
CA ASP A 39 6.59 -16.47 8.65
C ASP A 39 7.10 -17.59 9.59
N ASP A 40 7.94 -18.47 9.05
CA ASP A 40 8.47 -19.66 9.73
C ASP A 40 9.91 -19.49 10.23
N SER A 41 10.54 -18.33 10.07
CA SER A 41 11.97 -18.16 10.39
C SER A 41 12.32 -18.32 11.88
N LEU A 42 11.37 -18.05 12.78
CA LEU A 42 11.48 -18.29 14.23
C LEU A 42 10.82 -19.62 14.65
N VAL A 43 10.29 -20.39 13.70
CA VAL A 43 9.58 -21.65 13.94
C VAL A 43 10.55 -22.81 13.75
N SER A 44 10.97 -23.44 14.86
CA SER A 44 11.86 -24.60 14.76
C SER A 44 11.22 -25.82 14.08
N ALA A 45 9.90 -25.98 14.21
CA ALA A 45 9.16 -27.07 13.57
C ALA A 45 7.67 -26.73 13.43
N LYS A 46 7.08 -27.18 12.32
CA LYS A 46 5.64 -27.09 12.01
C LYS A 46 5.22 -28.42 11.37
N SER A 47 4.15 -29.03 11.88
CA SER A 47 3.64 -30.31 11.36
C SER A 47 2.12 -30.35 11.45
N GLY A 48 1.46 -30.72 10.35
CA GLY A 48 0.00 -30.84 10.30
C GLY A 48 -0.75 -29.52 10.58
N MET A 49 -0.12 -28.37 10.33
CA MET A 49 -0.69 -27.04 10.57
C MET A 49 -0.53 -26.16 9.32
N GLU A 50 -1.48 -25.26 9.11
CA GLU A 50 -1.47 -24.25 8.06
C GLU A 50 -1.77 -22.88 8.70
N ARG A 51 -1.11 -21.82 8.24
CA ARG A 51 -1.34 -20.46 8.72
C ARG A 51 -2.36 -19.79 7.81
N HIS A 52 -3.51 -19.37 8.37
CA HIS A 52 -4.59 -18.75 7.62
C HIS A 52 -4.70 -17.25 7.89
N THR A 53 -4.97 -16.49 6.83
CA THR A 53 -5.26 -15.07 6.94
C THR A 53 -6.76 -14.86 7.07
N HIS A 54 -7.20 -14.11 8.07
CA HIS A 54 -8.62 -13.79 8.24
C HIS A 54 -8.97 -12.48 7.53
N PRO A 55 -10.10 -12.41 6.80
CA PRO A 55 -10.50 -11.20 6.10
C PRO A 55 -10.89 -10.08 7.07
N CYS A 56 -10.57 -8.85 6.69
CA CYS A 56 -11.01 -7.64 7.37
C CYS A 56 -12.53 -7.49 7.34
N THR A 57 -13.11 -6.94 8.40
CA THR A 57 -14.51 -6.53 8.41
C THR A 57 -14.65 -5.15 7.76
N LYS A 58 -15.63 -5.01 6.87
CA LYS A 58 -15.92 -3.75 6.17
C LYS A 58 -17.25 -3.16 6.66
N PRO A 59 -17.37 -1.82 6.79
CA PRO A 59 -18.64 -1.19 7.12
C PRO A 59 -19.62 -1.26 5.94
N PRO A 60 -20.95 -1.21 6.18
CA PRO A 60 -21.95 -1.28 5.11
C PRO A 60 -22.01 -0.04 4.21
N ARG A 61 -21.26 1.02 4.55
CA ARG A 61 -21.16 2.25 3.77
C ARG A 61 -19.69 2.67 3.70
N PRO A 62 -19.26 3.32 2.60
CA PRO A 62 -17.92 3.90 2.53
C PRO A 62 -17.67 4.87 3.68
N VAL A 63 -16.45 4.85 4.21
CA VAL A 63 -15.98 5.82 5.22
C VAL A 63 -15.81 7.22 4.63
N LEU A 64 -15.45 7.29 3.35
CA LEU A 64 -15.32 8.54 2.59
C LEU A 64 -16.07 8.38 1.26
N GLY A 65 -17.01 9.29 1.00
CA GLY A 65 -17.66 9.45 -0.31
C GLY A 65 -17.50 10.88 -0.83
N PRO A 66 -17.89 11.15 -2.09
CA PRO A 66 -17.93 12.50 -2.63
C PRO A 66 -19.09 13.27 -1.99
N GLU A 67 -18.81 14.22 -1.11
CA GLU A 67 -19.79 15.00 -0.36
C GLU A 67 -19.74 16.49 -0.70
N MET A 68 -18.58 16.96 -1.16
CA MET A 68 -18.32 18.37 -1.44
C MET A 68 -18.47 18.69 -2.94
N ASN A 69 -18.78 19.95 -3.26
CA ASN A 69 -18.95 20.38 -4.66
C ASN A 69 -17.70 20.14 -5.51
N TRP A 70 -16.51 20.31 -4.95
CA TRP A 70 -15.25 20.05 -5.65
C TRP A 70 -14.92 18.56 -5.81
N GLU A 71 -15.72 17.66 -5.23
CA GLU A 71 -15.60 16.21 -5.39
C GLU A 71 -16.60 15.66 -6.43
N ARG A 72 -17.48 16.51 -6.95
CA ARG A 72 -18.61 16.13 -7.79
C ARG A 72 -18.61 16.93 -9.09
N ASP A 73 -18.20 16.28 -10.18
CA ASP A 73 -18.29 16.82 -11.54
C ASP A 73 -18.61 15.70 -12.52
N GLY A 74 -19.62 15.96 -13.35
CA GLY A 74 -20.12 14.99 -14.32
C GLY A 74 -20.60 13.68 -13.68
N ASP A 75 -20.51 12.61 -14.46
CA ASP A 75 -20.95 11.27 -14.06
C ASP A 75 -19.92 10.56 -13.17
N ASP A 76 -18.64 10.93 -13.23
CA ASP A 76 -17.59 10.35 -12.40
C ASP A 76 -17.44 11.14 -11.09
N GLN A 77 -17.94 10.58 -9.99
CA GLN A 77 -17.84 11.20 -8.66
C GLN A 77 -16.86 10.45 -7.76
N ARG A 78 -15.98 9.60 -8.31
CA ARG A 78 -15.06 8.80 -7.50
C ARG A 78 -14.02 9.67 -6.81
N VAL A 79 -13.82 9.41 -5.52
CA VAL A 79 -12.66 9.85 -4.75
C VAL A 79 -11.79 8.63 -4.46
N TYR A 80 -10.47 8.78 -4.56
CA TYR A 80 -9.51 7.73 -4.32
C TYR A 80 -8.66 8.07 -3.12
N VAL A 81 -8.68 7.23 -2.08
CA VAL A 81 -7.87 7.49 -0.88
C VAL A 81 -6.38 7.20 -1.15
N TYR A 82 -6.07 6.17 -1.95
CA TYR A 82 -4.70 5.67 -2.15
C TYR A 82 -3.91 5.46 -0.84
N GLY A 83 -4.63 5.15 0.24
CA GLY A 83 -4.07 4.57 1.47
C GLY A 83 -3.35 5.49 2.44
N THR A 84 -3.23 6.80 2.18
CA THR A 84 -2.48 7.65 3.08
C THR A 84 -3.36 8.25 4.18
N VAL A 85 -3.29 7.63 5.36
CA VAL A 85 -3.81 8.19 6.62
C VAL A 85 -2.70 8.17 7.66
N LEU A 86 -2.38 9.34 8.23
CA LEU A 86 -1.36 9.49 9.26
C LEU A 86 -1.98 10.10 10.52
N ARG A 87 -1.48 9.75 11.70
CA ARG A 87 -1.76 10.52 12.91
C ARG A 87 -0.84 11.73 12.95
N ASP A 88 -1.44 12.88 13.21
CA ASP A 88 -0.73 14.10 13.50
C ASP A 88 0.03 13.92 14.83
N PRO A 89 1.37 14.12 14.85
CA PRO A 89 2.16 13.86 16.05
C PRO A 89 1.89 14.87 17.17
N GLU A 90 1.35 16.05 16.88
CA GLU A 90 1.08 17.10 17.87
C GLU A 90 -0.33 16.99 18.45
N THR A 91 -1.32 16.80 17.58
CA THR A 91 -2.74 16.82 17.97
C THR A 91 -3.33 15.42 18.17
N GLY A 92 -2.68 14.37 17.66
CA GLY A 92 -3.19 13.00 17.66
C GLY A 92 -4.32 12.73 16.66
N ALA A 93 -4.81 13.77 15.98
CA ALA A 93 -5.88 13.66 14.97
C ALA A 93 -5.40 12.90 13.73
N PHE A 94 -6.32 12.21 13.07
CA PHE A 94 -6.07 11.58 11.78
C PHE A 94 -6.07 12.62 10.67
N ARG A 95 -5.13 12.45 9.74
CA ARG A 95 -4.94 13.28 8.54
C ARG A 95 -4.93 12.37 7.33
N MET A 96 -5.68 12.74 6.29
CA MET A 96 -5.78 11.99 5.04
C MET A 96 -5.44 12.88 3.87
N TRP A 97 -4.63 12.34 2.95
CA TRP A 97 -4.41 12.91 1.63
C TRP A 97 -5.04 11.96 0.63
N TYR A 98 -6.11 12.43 0.00
CA TYR A 98 -6.86 11.66 -0.98
C TYR A 98 -6.78 12.36 -2.33
N ASN A 99 -7.24 11.69 -3.37
CA ASN A 99 -7.10 12.12 -4.74
C ASN A 99 -8.45 12.15 -5.43
N ARG A 100 -8.64 13.18 -6.24
CA ARG A 100 -9.67 13.23 -7.25
C ARG A 100 -9.09 13.83 -8.52
N LEU A 101 -9.25 13.12 -9.64
CA LEU A 101 -8.55 13.41 -10.89
C LEU A 101 -7.04 13.58 -10.61
N SER A 102 -6.50 14.78 -10.82
CA SER A 102 -5.11 15.13 -10.54
C SER A 102 -4.94 16.07 -9.32
N GLY A 103 -6.01 16.30 -8.55
CA GLY A 103 -5.97 17.07 -7.31
C GLY A 103 -5.63 16.17 -6.12
N VAL A 104 -4.68 16.62 -5.29
CA VAL A 104 -4.40 16.06 -3.97
C VAL A 104 -5.20 16.88 -2.97
N LEU A 105 -6.18 16.25 -2.34
CA LEU A 105 -7.12 16.85 -1.40
C LEU A 105 -6.82 16.39 0.02
N TYR A 106 -7.32 17.13 1.00
CA TYR A 106 -6.98 16.94 2.40
C TYR A 106 -8.20 16.85 3.32
N ALA A 107 -8.19 15.87 4.24
CA ALA A 107 -9.24 15.71 5.25
C ALA A 107 -8.64 15.39 6.62
N THR A 108 -9.37 15.75 7.68
CA THR A 108 -9.01 15.43 9.07
C THR A 108 -10.12 14.65 9.77
N SER A 109 -9.77 13.88 10.79
CA SER A 109 -10.73 13.13 11.60
C SER A 109 -10.20 12.92 13.01
N GLU A 110 -11.09 12.88 14.00
CA GLU A 110 -10.73 12.51 15.39
C GLU A 110 -10.77 11.00 15.61
N ASP A 111 -11.58 10.27 14.83
CA ASP A 111 -11.87 8.85 15.02
C ASP A 111 -11.48 7.96 13.82
N GLY A 112 -10.99 8.55 12.73
CA GLY A 112 -10.66 7.85 11.49
C GLY A 112 -11.86 7.39 10.66
N LEU A 113 -13.09 7.68 11.12
CA LEU A 113 -14.35 7.24 10.52
C LEU A 113 -15.17 8.42 9.99
N ARG A 114 -15.13 9.57 10.66
CA ARG A 114 -15.84 10.79 10.28
C ARG A 114 -14.85 11.84 9.85
N TRP A 115 -14.91 12.24 8.58
CA TRP A 115 -13.89 13.07 7.96
C TRP A 115 -14.39 14.50 7.70
N ASN A 116 -13.72 15.46 8.32
CA ASN A 116 -13.86 16.89 8.04
C ASN A 116 -13.00 17.28 6.83
N ARG A 117 -13.58 18.06 5.90
CA ARG A 117 -12.92 18.53 4.67
C ARG A 117 -12.81 20.06 4.72
N PRO A 118 -11.77 20.60 5.38
CA PRO A 118 -11.67 22.04 5.60
C PRO A 118 -11.43 22.78 4.28
N ARG A 119 -12.05 23.95 4.09
CA ARG A 119 -11.69 24.84 2.97
C ARG A 119 -10.33 25.47 3.26
N LEU A 120 -9.31 25.05 2.52
CA LEU A 120 -7.92 25.46 2.71
C LEU A 120 -7.50 26.61 1.79
N ASN A 121 -8.12 26.71 0.61
CA ASN A 121 -7.85 27.76 -0.38
C ASN A 121 -6.40 27.84 -0.91
N LEU A 122 -5.66 26.73 -0.82
CA LEU A 122 -4.23 26.67 -1.17
C LEU A 122 -3.98 26.47 -2.67
N ALA A 123 -4.78 25.64 -3.33
CA ALA A 123 -4.66 25.35 -4.76
C ALA A 123 -5.97 25.60 -5.53
N GLU A 124 -5.84 26.11 -6.76
CA GLU A 124 -6.98 26.17 -7.67
C GLU A 124 -7.26 24.77 -8.22
N PHE A 125 -8.49 24.30 -8.01
CA PHE A 125 -8.94 22.98 -8.44
C PHE A 125 -10.41 23.07 -8.82
N GLN A 126 -10.75 22.48 -9.97
CA GLN A 126 -12.10 22.59 -10.55
C GLN A 126 -12.59 24.05 -10.70
N GLY A 127 -11.69 24.95 -11.10
CA GLY A 127 -12.02 26.36 -11.41
C GLY A 127 -12.24 27.26 -10.20
N THR A 128 -11.94 26.80 -8.99
CA THR A 128 -12.05 27.62 -7.77
C THR A 128 -10.91 27.33 -6.81
N ARG A 129 -10.61 28.27 -5.92
CA ARG A 129 -9.77 28.02 -4.73
C ARG A 129 -10.61 27.62 -3.52
N GLU A 130 -11.94 27.78 -3.52
CA GLU A 130 -12.81 27.44 -2.39
C GLU A 130 -12.98 25.92 -2.18
N ASN A 131 -11.88 25.25 -1.85
CA ASN A 131 -11.75 23.80 -1.77
C ASN A 131 -10.67 23.40 -0.73
N ASN A 132 -10.42 22.10 -0.59
CA ASN A 132 -9.40 21.52 0.30
C ASN A 132 -8.19 20.92 -0.47
N CYS A 133 -7.96 21.36 -1.71
CA CYS A 133 -6.85 20.90 -2.54
C CYS A 133 -5.54 21.55 -2.08
N VAL A 134 -4.51 20.71 -1.87
CA VAL A 134 -3.18 21.11 -1.38
C VAL A 134 -2.12 21.08 -2.48
N LEU A 135 -2.33 20.30 -3.54
CA LEU A 135 -1.43 20.19 -4.68
C LEU A 135 -2.18 19.66 -5.91
N THR A 136 -1.82 20.11 -7.11
CA THR A 136 -2.43 19.63 -8.36
C THR A 136 -1.42 18.88 -9.23
N SER A 137 -1.90 18.24 -10.29
CA SER A 137 -1.11 17.52 -11.30
C SER A 137 -0.45 16.23 -10.80
N LEU A 138 -0.89 15.68 -9.67
CA LEU A 138 -0.45 14.36 -9.18
C LEU A 138 -1.64 13.41 -9.00
N HIS A 139 -1.42 12.18 -9.40
CA HIS A 139 -2.31 11.04 -9.24
C HIS A 139 -1.67 10.02 -8.28
N SER A 140 -2.48 9.24 -7.56
CA SER A 140 -1.99 8.25 -6.59
C SER A 140 -0.94 8.81 -5.61
N PRO A 141 -1.25 9.91 -4.88
CA PRO A 141 -0.32 10.48 -3.92
C PRO A 141 -0.14 9.51 -2.74
N SER A 142 1.12 9.28 -2.36
CA SER A 142 1.49 8.55 -1.14
C SER A 142 2.37 9.46 -0.29
N VAL A 143 1.92 9.76 0.93
CA VAL A 143 2.58 10.67 1.87
C VAL A 143 3.16 9.91 3.07
N VAL A 144 4.41 10.18 3.41
CA VAL A 144 5.07 9.64 4.60
C VAL A 144 5.56 10.77 5.49
N TYR A 145 5.68 10.49 6.78
CA TYR A 145 6.27 11.38 7.76
C TYR A 145 7.63 10.83 8.21
N ASN A 146 8.66 11.68 8.18
CA ASN A 146 10.02 11.37 8.62
C ASN A 146 10.44 12.35 9.74
N PRO A 147 10.42 11.91 11.02
CA PRO A 147 10.81 12.73 12.17
C PRO A 147 12.32 13.03 12.25
N ASP A 148 13.14 12.45 11.37
CA ASP A 148 14.59 12.68 11.29
C ASP A 148 15.01 13.53 10.07
N ALA A 149 14.08 13.84 9.16
CA ALA A 149 14.32 14.76 8.04
C ALA A 149 14.66 16.20 8.49
N ALA A 150 15.04 17.08 7.55
CA ALA A 150 15.08 18.51 7.85
C ALA A 150 13.66 19.01 8.22
N PRO A 151 13.50 20.04 9.07
CA PRO A 151 12.17 20.53 9.48
C PRO A 151 11.23 20.82 8.30
N LYS A 152 11.77 21.38 7.21
CA LYS A 152 11.01 21.70 5.99
C LYS A 152 10.57 20.47 5.18
N GLU A 153 11.15 19.30 5.44
CA GLU A 153 10.99 18.07 4.66
C GLU A 153 10.40 16.92 5.49
N ARG A 154 9.77 17.26 6.63
CA ARG A 154 9.14 16.32 7.56
C ARG A 154 8.10 15.42 6.88
N TYR A 155 7.34 15.97 5.95
CA TYR A 155 6.46 15.21 5.08
C TYR A 155 7.09 15.09 3.69
N ALA A 156 7.08 13.87 3.16
CA ALA A 156 7.48 13.57 1.79
C ALA A 156 6.31 12.92 1.05
N MET A 157 6.14 13.28 -0.22
CA MET A 157 5.12 12.72 -1.09
C MET A 157 5.75 12.15 -2.34
N LEU A 158 5.22 11.02 -2.81
CA LEU A 158 5.42 10.53 -4.17
C LEU A 158 4.06 10.44 -4.87
N GLY A 159 3.98 10.85 -6.12
CA GLY A 159 2.76 10.71 -6.93
C GLY A 159 3.06 10.71 -8.42
N TYR A 160 2.14 10.21 -9.23
CA TYR A 160 2.29 10.11 -10.67
C TYR A 160 1.80 11.36 -11.41
N LYS A 161 2.58 11.89 -12.36
CA LYS A 161 2.11 12.86 -13.35
C LYS A 161 2.06 12.21 -14.73
N GLY A 162 0.89 12.27 -15.38
CA GLY A 162 0.70 11.85 -16.77
C GLY A 162 1.04 12.95 -17.79
N GLY A 163 0.86 12.63 -19.08
CA GLY A 163 1.08 13.59 -20.17
C GLY A 163 2.56 13.91 -20.44
N ASN A 164 2.86 15.17 -20.73
CA ASN A 164 4.24 15.63 -20.95
C ASN A 164 5.07 15.49 -19.68
N GLU A 165 6.31 15.03 -19.83
CA GLU A 165 7.23 14.75 -18.71
C GLU A 165 6.66 13.71 -17.72
N ARG A 166 6.01 12.68 -18.25
CA ARG A 166 5.40 11.60 -17.47
C ARG A 166 6.39 10.94 -16.51
N GLY A 167 5.92 10.58 -15.33
CA GLY A 167 6.69 9.82 -14.35
C GLY A 167 6.23 10.12 -12.93
N TYR A 168 6.83 9.42 -11.97
CA TYR A 168 6.61 9.69 -10.56
C TYR A 168 7.38 10.93 -10.16
N ARG A 169 6.72 11.80 -9.41
CA ARG A 169 7.26 13.05 -8.90
C ARG A 169 7.27 13.05 -7.38
N ALA A 170 8.34 13.59 -6.82
CA ALA A 170 8.49 13.77 -5.39
C ALA A 170 8.19 15.22 -4.99
N ALA A 171 7.57 15.38 -3.83
CA ALA A 171 7.36 16.67 -3.16
C ALA A 171 7.69 16.58 -1.67
N TYR A 172 7.94 17.72 -1.04
CA TYR A 172 8.14 17.83 0.39
C TYR A 172 7.26 18.91 1.00
N SER A 173 7.02 18.80 2.30
CA SER A 173 6.27 19.78 3.07
C SER A 173 6.69 19.73 4.54
N GLU A 174 6.67 20.88 5.20
CA GLU A 174 6.89 21.01 6.64
C GLU A 174 5.65 20.57 7.42
N ASP A 175 4.48 21.01 6.95
CA ASP A 175 3.21 20.87 7.65
C ASP A 175 2.26 19.87 6.99
N GLY A 176 2.62 19.33 5.82
CA GLY A 176 1.80 18.42 5.03
C GLY A 176 0.66 19.12 4.26
N LEU A 177 0.62 20.45 4.24
CA LEU A 177 -0.38 21.26 3.54
C LEU A 177 0.26 22.11 2.43
N HIS A 178 1.42 22.72 2.71
CA HIS A 178 2.15 23.54 1.75
C HIS A 178 3.23 22.69 1.08
N TRP A 179 2.94 22.22 -0.14
CA TRP A 179 3.79 21.29 -0.86
C TRP A 179 4.71 21.98 -1.86
N HIS A 180 5.97 21.55 -1.88
CA HIS A 180 6.99 21.99 -2.82
C HIS A 180 7.52 20.78 -3.61
N LEU A 181 7.52 20.88 -4.94
CA LEU A 181 8.12 19.85 -5.77
C LEU A 181 9.65 19.86 -5.60
N TYR A 182 10.24 18.68 -5.46
CA TYR A 182 11.69 18.51 -5.54
C TYR A 182 12.22 18.89 -6.93
N LEU A 183 13.48 19.33 -7.00
CA LEU A 183 14.11 19.81 -8.24
C LEU A 183 14.18 18.74 -9.35
N LYS A 184 14.54 17.50 -9.03
CA LYS A 184 14.81 16.44 -10.03
C LYS A 184 13.55 15.62 -10.31
N ASN A 185 12.52 16.27 -10.81
CA ASN A 185 11.28 15.62 -11.22
C ASN A 185 11.20 15.43 -12.74
N PRO A 186 10.67 14.30 -13.25
CA PRO A 186 10.27 13.10 -12.51
C PRO A 186 11.46 12.31 -11.95
N VAL A 187 11.28 11.71 -10.77
CA VAL A 187 12.31 10.95 -10.03
C VAL A 187 12.38 9.48 -10.43
N LEU A 188 11.26 8.90 -10.88
CA LEU A 188 11.16 7.50 -11.34
C LEU A 188 10.28 7.39 -12.60
N PRO A 189 10.58 6.44 -13.51
CA PRO A 189 9.79 6.24 -14.73
C PRO A 189 8.53 5.38 -14.46
N SER A 190 7.75 5.13 -15.52
CA SER A 190 6.45 4.43 -15.49
C SER A 190 5.30 5.31 -14.96
N GLY A 191 4.21 4.72 -14.47
CA GLY A 191 3.09 5.52 -14.01
C GLY A 191 1.88 4.76 -13.48
N ASP A 192 0.85 5.56 -13.20
CA ASP A 192 -0.42 5.21 -12.58
C ASP A 192 -0.31 5.10 -11.04
N THR A 193 0.07 3.95 -10.50
CA THR A 193 0.03 3.69 -9.05
C THR A 193 1.43 3.52 -8.44
N CYS A 194 1.68 4.21 -7.33
CA CYS A 194 2.85 4.02 -6.48
C CYS A 194 2.50 4.15 -5.00
N THR A 195 3.34 3.57 -4.15
CA THR A 195 3.28 3.74 -2.71
C THR A 195 4.68 4.06 -2.19
N LEU A 196 4.73 4.86 -1.15
CA LEU A 196 5.97 5.31 -0.52
C LEU A 196 5.96 4.85 0.93
N MET A 197 7.06 4.25 1.37
CA MET A 197 7.30 3.90 2.77
C MET A 197 8.57 4.61 3.22
N TYR A 198 8.55 5.19 4.42
CA TYR A 198 9.77 5.55 5.12
C TYR A 198 10.16 4.38 6.04
N ASP A 199 11.35 3.83 5.83
CA ASP A 199 11.90 2.76 6.66
C ASP A 199 12.79 3.36 7.76
N PRO A 200 12.34 3.41 9.02
CA PRO A 200 13.12 3.99 10.10
C PRO A 200 14.37 3.16 10.43
N LYS A 201 14.41 1.85 10.10
CA LYS A 201 15.58 1.00 10.38
C LYS A 201 16.76 1.36 9.49
N SER A 202 16.52 1.55 8.19
CA SER A 202 17.58 1.93 7.24
C SER A 202 17.71 3.44 7.05
N GLY A 203 16.70 4.22 7.44
CA GLY A 203 16.61 5.66 7.18
C GLY A 203 16.40 5.98 5.69
N ALA A 204 15.79 5.05 4.94
CA ALA A 204 15.54 5.19 3.51
C ALA A 204 14.04 5.28 3.20
N TYR A 205 13.73 5.98 2.13
CA TYR A 205 12.44 5.96 1.45
C TYR A 205 12.42 4.82 0.44
N LEU A 206 11.41 3.96 0.54
CA LEU A 206 11.18 2.81 -0.34
C LEU A 206 9.94 3.09 -1.20
N ALA A 207 10.11 3.17 -2.52
CA ALA A 207 9.03 3.38 -3.47
C ALA A 207 8.66 2.06 -4.15
N PHE A 208 7.45 1.58 -3.88
CA PHE A 208 6.86 0.44 -4.55
C PHE A 208 6.01 0.95 -5.70
N HIS A 209 6.42 0.65 -6.93
CA HIS A 209 5.77 1.22 -8.10
C HIS A 209 5.48 0.17 -9.16
N LYS A 210 4.34 0.34 -9.83
CA LYS A 210 3.92 -0.54 -10.90
C LYS A 210 4.84 -0.40 -12.10
N ARG A 211 5.15 -1.52 -12.75
CA ARG A 211 5.68 -1.56 -14.13
C ARG A 211 4.99 -2.66 -14.93
N ASN A 212 4.75 -2.36 -16.21
CA ASN A 212 4.34 -3.37 -17.18
C ASN A 212 5.58 -3.99 -17.80
N VAL A 213 5.69 -5.31 -17.70
CA VAL A 213 6.80 -6.08 -18.28
C VAL A 213 6.27 -7.39 -18.84
N LYS A 214 6.98 -7.95 -19.82
CA LYS A 214 6.76 -9.31 -20.26
C LYS A 214 7.22 -10.28 -19.16
N TRP A 215 6.27 -10.93 -18.50
CA TRP A 215 6.51 -11.89 -17.44
C TRP A 215 5.71 -13.17 -17.70
N ARG A 216 6.42 -14.30 -17.71
CA ARG A 216 5.84 -15.64 -17.94
C ARG A 216 4.96 -15.72 -19.20
N GLY A 217 5.37 -15.07 -20.28
CA GLY A 217 4.66 -15.11 -21.56
C GLY A 217 3.57 -14.05 -21.77
N HIS A 218 3.25 -13.23 -20.75
CA HIS A 218 2.22 -12.19 -20.84
C HIS A 218 2.79 -10.80 -20.52
N GLU A 219 2.19 -9.74 -21.06
CA GLU A 219 2.41 -8.38 -20.56
C GLU A 219 1.68 -8.23 -19.23
N ARG A 220 2.42 -8.06 -18.13
CA ARG A 220 1.85 -8.04 -16.77
C ARG A 220 2.24 -6.78 -16.01
N ARG A 221 1.31 -6.29 -15.21
CA ARG A 221 1.60 -5.38 -14.10
C ARG A 221 2.35 -6.15 -13.02
N THR A 222 3.49 -5.60 -12.63
CA THR A 222 4.40 -6.14 -11.61
C THR A 222 4.87 -5.02 -10.69
N VAL A 223 5.40 -5.36 -9.53
CA VAL A 223 5.84 -4.39 -8.52
C VAL A 223 7.36 -4.31 -8.51
N TYR A 224 7.86 -3.10 -8.67
CA TYR A 224 9.27 -2.77 -8.53
C TYR A 224 9.50 -1.93 -7.28
N LEU A 225 10.65 -2.12 -6.67
CA LEU A 225 11.15 -1.32 -5.55
C LEU A 225 12.32 -0.45 -6.03
N ALA A 226 12.27 0.83 -5.70
CA ALA A 226 13.42 1.73 -5.75
C ALA A 226 13.62 2.38 -4.37
N GLU A 227 14.87 2.68 -4.02
CA GLU A 227 15.22 3.24 -2.71
C GLU A 227 15.89 4.61 -2.86
N SER A 228 15.65 5.50 -1.92
CA SER A 228 16.31 6.80 -1.84
C SER A 228 16.49 7.22 -0.39
N ARG A 229 17.55 7.98 -0.09
CA ARG A 229 17.71 8.63 1.23
C ARG A 229 17.29 10.09 1.23
N ASP A 230 17.12 10.69 0.04
CA ASP A 230 16.96 12.14 -0.16
C ASP A 230 15.79 12.50 -1.11
N MET A 231 14.99 11.50 -1.53
CA MET A 231 13.89 11.62 -2.49
C MET A 231 14.30 12.09 -3.91
N GLN A 232 15.59 12.30 -4.20
CA GLN A 232 16.09 12.88 -5.46
C GLN A 232 17.01 11.90 -6.21
N ALA A 233 17.86 11.18 -5.49
CA ALA A 233 18.68 10.10 -6.01
C ALA A 233 18.03 8.77 -5.65
N TRP A 234 17.52 8.07 -6.67
CA TRP A 234 16.89 6.77 -6.52
C TRP A 234 17.77 5.67 -7.08
N SER A 235 17.78 4.53 -6.40
CA SER A 235 18.44 3.31 -6.88
C SER A 235 17.79 2.81 -8.18
N LYS A 236 18.49 1.92 -8.88
CA LYS A 236 17.91 1.20 -10.02
C LYS A 236 16.72 0.35 -9.51
N PRO A 237 15.52 0.48 -10.10
CA PRO A 237 14.38 -0.32 -9.67
C PRO A 237 14.62 -1.82 -9.81
N LEU A 238 14.30 -2.58 -8.76
CA LEU A 238 14.38 -4.03 -8.70
C LEU A 238 12.98 -4.63 -8.69
N LEU A 239 12.76 -5.73 -9.42
CA LEU A 239 11.50 -6.47 -9.37
C LEU A 239 11.40 -7.16 -8.00
N VAL A 240 10.34 -6.88 -7.24
CA VAL A 240 10.14 -7.46 -5.90
C VAL A 240 8.91 -8.36 -5.81
N MET A 241 7.88 -8.13 -6.64
CA MET A 241 6.71 -9.01 -6.69
C MET A 241 6.21 -9.13 -8.13
N ALA A 242 5.95 -10.36 -8.56
CA ALA A 242 5.28 -10.69 -9.80
C ALA A 242 4.35 -11.90 -9.59
N PRO A 243 3.22 -11.99 -10.32
CA PRO A 243 2.36 -13.16 -10.28
C PRO A 243 3.10 -14.43 -10.71
N ASP A 244 2.69 -15.56 -10.14
CA ASP A 244 3.27 -16.89 -10.38
C ASP A 244 2.25 -17.89 -10.97
N GLU A 245 2.68 -19.13 -11.19
CA GLU A 245 1.86 -20.20 -11.75
C GLU A 245 0.63 -20.55 -10.90
N ILE A 246 0.73 -20.39 -9.58
CA ILE A 246 -0.37 -20.70 -8.67
C ILE A 246 -1.46 -19.65 -8.83
N ASP A 247 -1.09 -18.38 -9.03
CA ASP A 247 -2.05 -17.31 -9.33
C ASP A 247 -2.79 -17.57 -10.63
N ASP A 248 -2.05 -17.89 -11.69
CA ASP A 248 -2.64 -18.15 -12.99
C ASP A 248 -3.58 -19.35 -12.94
N ALA A 249 -3.16 -20.45 -12.30
CA ALA A 249 -3.99 -21.64 -12.17
C ALA A 249 -5.24 -21.40 -11.31
N GLN A 250 -5.18 -20.54 -10.29
CA GLN A 250 -6.36 -20.14 -9.53
C GLN A 250 -7.30 -19.30 -10.39
N ILE A 251 -6.77 -18.27 -11.04
CA ILE A 251 -7.55 -17.32 -11.84
C ILE A 251 -8.22 -18.00 -13.02
N GLU A 252 -7.53 -18.94 -13.70
CA GLU A 252 -8.12 -19.74 -14.77
C GLU A 252 -9.30 -20.59 -14.27
N LYS A 253 -9.22 -21.18 -13.06
CA LYS A 253 -10.34 -21.92 -12.46
C LYS A 253 -11.53 -21.04 -12.13
N GLU A 254 -11.29 -19.77 -11.82
CA GLU A 254 -12.31 -18.75 -11.53
C GLU A 254 -12.86 -18.08 -12.82
N GLY A 255 -12.41 -18.51 -14.00
CA GLY A 255 -12.87 -18.00 -15.30
C GLY A 255 -12.10 -16.79 -15.82
N GLY A 256 -11.01 -16.40 -15.15
CA GLY A 256 -10.04 -15.43 -15.65
C GLY A 256 -8.99 -16.06 -16.58
N ARG A 257 -7.95 -15.28 -16.90
CA ARG A 257 -6.85 -15.69 -17.79
C ARG A 257 -5.52 -15.78 -17.07
N PHE A 258 -5.15 -14.75 -16.30
CA PHE A 258 -3.87 -14.72 -15.58
C PHE A 258 -3.83 -13.59 -14.54
N GLY A 259 -2.93 -13.70 -13.56
CA GLY A 259 -2.76 -12.72 -12.50
C GLY A 259 -1.93 -11.49 -12.91
N GLN A 260 -2.25 -10.34 -12.32
CA GLN A 260 -1.46 -9.12 -12.43
C GLN A 260 -1.39 -8.42 -11.07
N PHE A 261 -0.23 -7.90 -10.67
CA PHE A 261 -0.13 -7.10 -9.44
C PHE A 261 -0.30 -5.62 -9.76
N TYR A 262 -1.44 -5.05 -9.36
CA TYR A 262 -1.85 -3.70 -9.74
C TYR A 262 -1.14 -2.62 -8.91
N ASN A 263 -0.90 -2.89 -7.63
CA ASN A 263 -0.07 -2.08 -6.76
C ASN A 263 0.38 -2.94 -5.58
N MET A 264 1.29 -2.39 -4.79
CA MET A 264 1.64 -2.93 -3.49
C MET A 264 1.93 -1.77 -2.56
N SER A 265 1.49 -1.91 -1.31
CA SER A 265 1.90 -1.05 -0.20
C SER A 265 2.68 -1.85 0.83
N ALA A 266 3.49 -1.15 1.62
CA ALA A 266 4.35 -1.72 2.63
C ALA A 266 4.48 -0.76 3.80
N PHE A 267 4.59 -1.31 5.01
CA PHE A 267 4.79 -0.53 6.23
C PHE A 267 5.49 -1.37 7.31
N PRO A 268 6.27 -0.75 8.21
CA PRO A 268 6.84 -1.44 9.36
C PRO A 268 5.72 -1.93 10.30
N TYR A 269 5.85 -3.14 10.83
CA TYR A 269 4.91 -3.71 11.79
C TYR A 269 5.58 -4.76 12.68
N GLY A 270 5.65 -4.50 13.99
CA GLY A 270 6.39 -5.36 14.92
C GLY A 270 7.89 -5.39 14.59
N ASP A 271 8.45 -6.60 14.53
CA ASP A 271 9.85 -6.85 14.16
C ASP A 271 10.09 -6.84 12.63
N GLN A 272 9.04 -6.77 11.83
CA GLN A 272 9.04 -7.00 10.39
C GLN A 272 8.34 -5.89 9.62
N TYR A 273 8.07 -6.14 8.34
CA TYR A 273 7.25 -5.32 7.46
C TYR A 273 6.07 -6.14 6.99
N LEU A 274 4.89 -5.53 7.01
CA LEU A 274 3.71 -6.05 6.36
C LEU A 274 3.39 -5.20 5.13
N GLY A 275 2.59 -5.76 4.23
CA GLY A 275 2.15 -5.06 3.05
C GLY A 275 0.87 -5.65 2.49
N PHE A 276 0.27 -4.89 1.58
CA PHE A 276 -0.89 -5.32 0.82
C PHE A 276 -0.50 -5.36 -0.64
N VAL A 277 -0.64 -6.52 -1.28
CA VAL A 277 -0.52 -6.65 -2.73
C VAL A 277 -1.91 -6.75 -3.34
N THR A 278 -2.16 -5.90 -4.34
CA THR A 278 -3.44 -5.87 -5.04
C THR A 278 -3.38 -6.81 -6.24
N LEU A 279 -4.09 -7.93 -6.18
CA LEU A 279 -4.16 -8.94 -7.24
C LEU A 279 -5.32 -8.62 -8.17
N PHE A 280 -5.01 -8.37 -9.42
CA PHE A 280 -5.97 -8.20 -10.51
C PHE A 280 -6.10 -9.52 -11.28
N HIS A 281 -7.31 -10.07 -11.24
CA HIS A 281 -7.70 -11.30 -11.88
C HIS A 281 -8.15 -10.99 -13.32
N PHE A 282 -7.19 -10.89 -14.24
CA PHE A 282 -7.48 -10.40 -15.58
C PHE A 282 -8.35 -11.39 -16.37
N THR A 283 -9.49 -10.94 -16.87
CA THR A 283 -10.44 -11.76 -17.66
C THR A 283 -10.36 -11.48 -19.17
N GLY A 284 -9.77 -10.36 -19.57
CA GLY A 284 -9.71 -9.91 -20.95
C GLY A 284 -10.10 -8.44 -21.10
N PRO A 285 -10.32 -7.96 -22.33
CA PRO A 285 -10.95 -6.67 -22.54
C PRO A 285 -12.43 -6.71 -22.16
N PRO A 286 -13.00 -5.60 -21.66
CA PRO A 286 -14.41 -5.54 -21.30
C PRO A 286 -15.30 -5.72 -22.53
N GLU A 287 -16.40 -6.47 -22.40
CA GLU A 287 -17.39 -6.66 -23.48
C GLU A 287 -18.01 -5.33 -23.93
N ARG A 288 -18.28 -4.44 -22.97
CA ARG A 288 -18.73 -3.07 -23.21
C ARG A 288 -17.81 -2.11 -22.48
N LYS A 289 -17.05 -1.33 -23.24
CA LYS A 289 -16.13 -0.33 -22.70
C LYS A 289 -16.83 1.00 -22.46
N GLY A 290 -16.84 1.47 -21.22
CA GLY A 290 -17.23 2.84 -20.87
C GLY A 290 -16.17 3.88 -21.30
N PRO A 291 -16.53 5.17 -21.38
CA PRO A 291 -15.63 6.22 -21.87
C PRO A 291 -14.35 6.39 -21.04
N LEU A 292 -14.42 6.10 -19.73
CA LEU A 292 -13.31 6.23 -18.78
C LEU A 292 -12.81 4.88 -18.25
N GLN A 293 -13.23 3.76 -18.85
CA GLN A 293 -12.85 2.42 -18.40
C GLN A 293 -11.49 2.00 -18.97
N SER A 294 -10.74 1.23 -18.18
CA SER A 294 -9.53 0.51 -18.62
C SER A 294 -9.82 -0.38 -19.85
N ASN A 295 -8.77 -0.72 -20.60
CA ASN A 295 -8.84 -1.74 -21.65
C ASN A 295 -8.87 -3.17 -21.10
N ASP A 296 -8.66 -3.31 -19.79
CA ASP A 296 -8.58 -4.59 -19.10
C ASP A 296 -9.72 -4.69 -18.09
N ASP A 297 -10.31 -5.87 -17.99
CA ASP A 297 -11.43 -6.19 -17.11
C ASP A 297 -11.09 -7.36 -16.18
N GLY A 298 -11.87 -7.49 -15.11
CA GLY A 298 -11.75 -8.54 -14.09
C GLY A 298 -11.75 -8.02 -12.64
N PRO A 299 -12.00 -8.91 -11.66
CA PRO A 299 -12.05 -8.51 -10.27
C PRO A 299 -10.65 -8.19 -9.70
N ILE A 300 -10.62 -7.31 -8.70
CA ILE A 300 -9.40 -6.95 -7.97
C ILE A 300 -9.61 -7.15 -6.48
N ASP A 301 -8.76 -7.95 -5.84
CA ASP A 301 -8.73 -8.15 -4.39
C ASP A 301 -7.33 -7.89 -3.81
N VAL A 302 -7.21 -8.06 -2.49
CA VAL A 302 -6.00 -7.70 -1.75
C VAL A 302 -5.54 -8.86 -0.89
N GLN A 303 -4.27 -9.25 -1.05
CA GLN A 303 -3.59 -10.26 -0.23
C GLN A 303 -2.58 -9.61 0.71
N LEU A 304 -2.36 -10.24 1.86
CA LEU A 304 -1.33 -9.85 2.82
C LEU A 304 0.03 -10.41 2.39
N VAL A 305 1.05 -9.56 2.41
CA VAL A 305 2.46 -9.91 2.16
C VAL A 305 3.31 -9.48 3.34
N HIS A 306 4.46 -10.12 3.51
CA HIS A 306 5.40 -9.81 4.58
C HIS A 306 6.85 -9.78 4.08
N SER A 307 7.70 -9.14 4.85
CA SER A 307 9.13 -9.06 4.62
C SER A 307 9.86 -8.84 5.94
N ARG A 308 11.08 -9.40 6.05
CA ARG A 308 11.95 -9.14 7.20
C ARG A 308 12.87 -7.93 7.01
N ASP A 309 13.13 -7.55 5.76
CA ASP A 309 14.10 -6.52 5.40
C ASP A 309 13.51 -5.37 4.57
N GLY A 310 12.22 -5.43 4.25
CA GLY A 310 11.50 -4.48 3.41
C GLY A 310 11.80 -4.57 1.91
N ARG A 311 12.61 -5.55 1.48
CA ARG A 311 13.16 -5.67 0.12
C ARG A 311 12.83 -7.00 -0.54
N SER A 312 12.91 -8.09 0.23
CA SER A 312 12.47 -9.42 -0.17
C SER A 312 11.11 -9.71 0.42
N TRP A 313 10.13 -9.98 -0.44
CA TRP A 313 8.72 -10.07 -0.07
C TRP A 313 8.15 -11.44 -0.38
N GLU A 314 7.33 -11.93 0.53
CA GLU A 314 6.65 -13.22 0.44
C GLU A 314 5.16 -13.04 0.69
N ARG A 315 4.36 -13.98 0.18
CA ARG A 315 2.92 -14.06 0.45
C ARG A 315 2.66 -14.99 1.62
N CYS A 316 1.57 -14.71 2.33
CA CYS A 316 1.04 -15.65 3.31
C CYS A 316 0.66 -16.98 2.64
N GLU A 317 0.77 -18.07 3.39
CA GLU A 317 0.66 -19.45 2.90
C GLU A 317 -0.61 -19.73 2.09
N ASP A 318 -1.76 -19.34 2.65
CA ASP A 318 -3.07 -19.65 2.07
C ASP A 318 -3.47 -18.71 0.93
N ARG A 319 -2.76 -17.58 0.76
CA ARG A 319 -3.04 -16.52 -0.23
C ARG A 319 -4.48 -16.02 -0.21
N THR A 320 -5.20 -16.23 0.89
CA THR A 320 -6.59 -15.79 1.04
C THR A 320 -6.63 -14.26 1.01
N PRO A 321 -7.58 -13.63 0.27
CA PRO A 321 -7.73 -12.19 0.29
C PRO A 321 -8.02 -11.68 1.71
N VAL A 322 -7.14 -10.83 2.23
CA VAL A 322 -7.32 -10.15 3.52
C VAL A 322 -8.34 -9.01 3.39
N ILE A 323 -8.52 -8.45 2.19
CA ILE A 323 -9.65 -7.58 1.87
C ILE A 323 -10.34 -8.15 0.62
N PRO A 324 -11.35 -9.03 0.80
CA PRO A 324 -12.05 -9.66 -0.32
C PRO A 324 -13.03 -8.68 -0.97
N ASN A 325 -13.44 -8.95 -2.22
CA ASN A 325 -14.57 -8.23 -2.86
C ASN A 325 -15.90 -8.52 -2.16
N GLY A 326 -16.81 -7.55 -2.16
CA GLY A 326 -18.11 -7.67 -1.51
C GLY A 326 -18.04 -7.64 0.03
N PRO A 327 -19.17 -7.58 0.75
CA PRO A 327 -20.51 -7.86 0.23
C PRO A 327 -21.27 -6.61 -0.23
N TYR A 328 -20.63 -5.44 -0.29
CA TYR A 328 -21.33 -4.18 -0.52
C TYR A 328 -21.18 -3.70 -1.97
N ALA A 329 -22.10 -2.85 -2.42
CA ALA A 329 -22.05 -2.34 -3.79
C ALA A 329 -20.76 -1.54 -4.10
N TYR A 330 -20.18 -0.90 -3.09
CA TYR A 330 -18.98 -0.06 -3.26
C TYR A 330 -17.67 -0.86 -3.40
N ASP A 331 -17.69 -2.16 -3.10
CA ASP A 331 -16.51 -3.03 -3.11
C ASP A 331 -16.74 -4.34 -3.89
N ALA A 332 -17.77 -4.40 -4.73
CA ALA A 332 -18.25 -5.61 -5.38
C ALA A 332 -17.34 -6.19 -6.49
N GLY A 333 -16.19 -5.56 -6.79
CA GLY A 333 -15.33 -6.05 -7.87
C GLY A 333 -13.98 -5.36 -8.02
N CYS A 334 -13.71 -4.28 -7.28
CA CYS A 334 -12.41 -3.65 -7.34
C CYS A 334 -12.04 -3.02 -6.00
N ILE A 335 -10.95 -3.54 -5.41
CA ILE A 335 -10.35 -2.99 -4.20
C ILE A 335 -8.90 -2.66 -4.50
N LEU A 336 -8.54 -1.39 -4.35
CA LEU A 336 -7.14 -0.96 -4.41
C LEU A 336 -6.57 -0.97 -2.99
N GLY A 337 -5.85 -2.03 -2.64
CA GLY A 337 -5.25 -2.26 -1.33
C GLY A 337 -3.99 -1.44 -1.08
N VAL A 338 -4.16 -0.14 -0.88
CA VAL A 338 -3.06 0.76 -0.54
C VAL A 338 -3.22 1.23 0.90
N ALA A 339 -2.14 1.16 1.69
CA ALA A 339 -2.05 1.73 3.03
C ALA A 339 -0.59 2.07 3.38
N ASN A 340 -0.35 3.17 4.09
CA ASN A 340 1.00 3.50 4.59
C ASN A 340 1.26 2.96 6.01
N GLY A 341 0.28 2.27 6.60
CA GLY A 341 0.36 1.74 7.96
C GLY A 341 -1.01 1.35 8.51
N VAL A 342 -0.99 0.58 9.60
CA VAL A 342 -2.18 0.35 10.43
C VAL A 342 -2.28 1.50 11.42
N VAL A 343 -3.41 2.20 11.43
CA VAL A 343 -3.69 3.22 12.43
C VAL A 343 -4.74 2.67 13.39
N ALA A 344 -4.34 2.42 14.63
CA ALA A 344 -5.26 2.01 15.69
C ALA A 344 -6.00 3.25 16.22
N THR A 345 -7.30 3.13 16.44
CA THR A 345 -8.15 4.15 17.08
C THR A 345 -7.99 4.16 18.59
#